data_AF-A0A960BB35-F1
#
_entry.id   AF-A0A960BB35-F1
#
_cell.length_a   1.000
_cell.length_b   1.000
_cell.length_c   1.000
_cell.angle_alpha   90.00
_cell.angle_beta   90.00
_cell.angle_gamma   90.00
#
_symmetry.space_group_name_H-M   'P 1'
#
loop_
_entity.id
_entity.type
_entity.pdbx_description
1 polymer ?
#
loop_
_entity_poly.entity_id
_entity_poly.type
_entity_poly.pdbx_seq_one_letter_code
_entity_poly.pdbx_strand_id
1 'polypeptide(L)' 'EGVERMRQLVDPIGVPCTLVCAALDDHLNDVGYIVPGLGDAGDRLYGLAQ' A
#
# COMPACT_ATOMS: atom_id res chain seq x y z
N GLU A 1 3.89 -6.84 3.68
CA GLU A 1 2.98 -6.87 4.86
C GLU A 1 1.57 -6.32 4.60
N GLY A 2 1.39 -5.17 3.92
CA GLY A 2 0.06 -4.57 3.74
C GLY A 2 -0.98 -5.47 3.04
N VAL A 3 -0.55 -6.26 2.04
CA VAL A 3 -1.42 -7.23 1.36
C VAL A 3 -1.96 -8.29 2.32
N GLU A 4 -1.12 -8.80 3.22
CA GLU A 4 -1.53 -9.81 4.18
C GLU A 4 -2.52 -9.25 5.18
N ARG A 5 -2.27 -8.04 5.68
CA ARG A 5 -3.21 -7.33 6.55
C ARG A 5 -4.56 -7.10 5.85
N MET A 6 -4.56 -6.76 4.57
CA MET A 6 -5.80 -6.59 3.79
C MET A 6 -6.58 -7.90 3.70
N ARG A 7 -5.94 -9.04 3.39
CA ARG A 7 -6.60 -10.35 3.35
C ARG A 7 -7.22 -10.72 4.69
N GLN A 8 -6.49 -10.60 5.78
CA GLN A 8 -6.99 -10.91 7.13
C GLN A 8 -8.24 -10.11 7.50
N LEU A 9 -8.36 -8.87 7.02
CA LEU A 9 -9.51 -8.01 7.27
C LEU A 9 -10.68 -8.29 6.33
N VAL A 10 -10.41 -8.66 5.08
CA VAL A 10 -11.43 -8.73 4.03
C VAL A 10 -11.97 -10.14 3.82
N ASP A 11 -11.15 -11.18 3.97
CA ASP A 11 -11.58 -12.58 3.79
C ASP A 11 -12.78 -12.95 4.68
N PRO A 12 -12.87 -12.52 5.96
CA PRO A 12 -14.02 -12.84 6.81
C PRO A 12 -15.34 -12.19 6.38
N ILE A 13 -15.30 -11.14 5.54
CA ILE A 13 -16.49 -10.43 5.06
C ILE A 13 -17.28 -11.31 4.09
N GLY A 14 -16.66 -12.32 3.47
CA GLY A 14 -17.32 -13.25 2.56
C GLY A 14 -17.77 -12.62 1.22
N VAL A 15 -17.31 -11.40 0.94
CA VAL A 15 -17.53 -10.72 -0.33
C VAL A 15 -16.27 -10.86 -1.19
N PRO A 16 -16.38 -11.35 -2.45
CA PRO A 16 -15.22 -11.47 -3.33
C PRO A 16 -14.54 -10.12 -3.56
N CYS A 17 -13.26 -10.02 -3.20
CA CYS A 17 -12.45 -8.84 -3.42
C CYS A 17 -11.16 -9.22 -4.16
N THR A 18 -10.86 -8.53 -5.25
CA THR A 18 -9.62 -8.72 -6.01
C THR A 18 -8.74 -7.50 -5.84
N LEU A 19 -7.56 -7.68 -5.24
CA LEU A 19 -6.55 -6.64 -5.15
C LEU A 19 -5.71 -6.63 -6.43
N VAL A 20 -5.74 -5.51 -7.15
CA VAL A 20 -4.94 -5.31 -8.37
C VAL A 20 -3.88 -4.26 -8.07
N CYS A 21 -2.61 -4.66 -8.19
CA CYS A 21 -1.45 -3.79 -7.96
C CYS A 21 -0.52 -3.84 -9.18
N ALA A 22 0.09 -2.71 -9.54
CA ALA A 22 1.06 -2.64 -10.63
C ALA A 22 2.40 -3.30 -10.28
N ALA A 23 2.78 -3.26 -8.99
CA ALA A 23 3.98 -3.88 -8.45
C ALA A 23 3.74 -4.33 -7.00
N LEU A 24 4.57 -5.25 -6.52
CA LEU A 24 4.71 -5.61 -5.11
C LEU A 24 6.16 -5.34 -4.70
N ASP A 25 6.33 -4.52 -3.67
CA ASP A 25 7.63 -4.10 -3.14
C ASP A 25 8.03 -4.92 -1.89
N ASP A 26 9.28 -4.76 -1.45
CA ASP A 26 9.91 -5.65 -0.48
C ASP A 26 9.35 -5.50 0.95
N HIS A 27 9.31 -4.27 1.47
CA HIS A 27 8.98 -4.01 2.87
C HIS A 27 8.48 -2.58 3.10
N LEU A 28 8.02 -2.31 4.33
CA LEU A 28 7.90 -0.96 4.84
C LEU A 28 9.16 -0.61 5.65
N ASN A 29 9.63 0.63 5.57
CA ASN A 29 10.64 1.14 6.49
C ASN A 29 10.04 1.50 7.87
N ASP A 30 10.88 1.96 8.80
CA ASP A 30 10.50 2.24 10.20
C ASP A 30 9.41 3.32 10.36
N VAL A 31 9.18 4.14 9.34
CA VAL A 31 8.15 5.19 9.33
C VAL A 31 6.95 4.83 8.45
N GLY A 32 6.90 3.62 7.89
CA GLY A 32 5.77 3.09 7.16
C GLY A 32 5.73 3.41 5.66
N TYR A 33 6.81 3.92 5.06
CA TYR A 33 6.90 4.04 3.60
C TYR A 33 7.28 2.70 2.97
N ILE A 34 6.68 2.41 1.81
CA ILE A 34 7.00 1.24 0.98
C ILE A 34 8.40 1.42 0.37
N VAL A 35 9.24 0.39 0.45
CA VAL A 35 10.62 0.38 -0.07
C VAL A 35 10.80 -0.77 -1.08
N PRO A 36 11.32 -0.50 -2.30
CA PRO A 36 11.81 0.80 -2.79
C PRO A 36 10.72 1.85 -3.01
N GLY A 37 9.50 1.43 -3.38
CA GLY A 37 8.31 2.28 -3.46
C GLY A 37 8.51 3.58 -4.24
N LEU A 38 7.69 4.59 -3.92
CA LEU A 38 7.72 5.90 -4.60
C LEU A 38 7.78 7.11 -3.65
N GLY A 39 7.86 6.89 -2.33
CA GLY A 39 7.73 7.95 -1.33
C GLY A 39 6.29 8.44 -1.22
N ASP A 40 6.09 9.74 -1.03
CA ASP A 40 4.76 10.34 -0.94
C ASP A 40 4.11 10.49 -2.32
N ALA A 41 3.09 9.68 -2.60
CA ALA A 41 2.36 9.71 -3.87
C ALA A 41 1.62 11.03 -4.09
N GLY A 42 1.05 11.60 -3.03
CA GLY A 42 0.22 12.80 -3.08
C GLY A 42 1.05 14.03 -3.39
N ASP A 43 2.14 14.21 -2.64
CA ASP A 43 3.08 15.31 -2.85
C ASP A 43 3.72 15.27 -4.24
N ARG A 44 4.00 14.07 -4.75
CA ARG A 44 4.57 13.89 -6.09
C ARG A 44 3.57 14.18 -7.21
N LEU A 45 2.30 13.83 -7.03
CA LEU A 45 1.28 13.94 -8.09
C LEU A 45 0.66 15.34 -8.16
N TYR A 46 0.36 15.93 -7.00
CA TYR A 46 -0.37 17.20 -6.93
C TYR A 46 0.51 18.37 -6.53
N GLY A 47 1.70 18.09 -5.96
CA GLY A 47 2.52 19.08 -5.29
C GLY A 47 1.86 19.55 -3.98
N LEU A 48 2.68 19.71 -2.93
CA LEU A 48 2.62 20.73 -1.87
C LEU A 48 2.70 20.17 -0.43
N ALA A 49 3.91 20.24 0.14
CA ALA A 49 4.14 20.73 1.49
C ALA A 49 5.39 21.65 1.46
N GLN A 50 5.16 22.97 1.53
CA GLN A 50 6.12 23.86 2.21
C GLN A 50 5.80 23.81 3.70
#